data_AF-A0A662IKH2-F1
#
_entry.id   AF-A0A662IKH2-F1
#
_cell.length_a   1.000
_cell.length_b   1.000
_cell.length_c   1.000
_cell.angle_alpha   90.00
_cell.angle_beta   90.00
_cell.angle_gamma   90.00
#
_symmetry.space_group_name_H-M   'P 1'
#
loop_
_entity.id
_entity.type
_entity.pdbx_description
1 polymer ?
#
loop_
_entity_poly.entity_id
_entity_poly.type
_entity_poly.pdbx_seq_one_letter_code
_entity_poly.pdbx_strand_id
1 'polypeptide(L)'
;APFKFEFLEEEELEESFNVALHALGRLVILAARSIVDGDFKLFKKVLMRYSRLSIALSNLPLSILKAYDEVAKLEDIACKIDEDFRGFMLFCEDRDRLAEGLNRVRKMGFKAITLRC
;
A
#
# COMPACT_ATOMS: atom_id res chain seq x y z
N ALA A 1 1.79 -17.82 -37.59
CA ALA A 1 0.48 -18.19 -37.02
C ALA A 1 0.20 -17.26 -35.85
N PRO A 2 -1.01 -16.68 -35.70
CA PRO A 2 -1.32 -15.94 -34.49
C PRO A 2 -1.32 -16.91 -33.30
N PHE A 3 -0.70 -16.52 -32.20
CA PHE A 3 -0.73 -17.28 -30.95
C PHE A 3 -2.19 -17.43 -30.52
N LYS A 4 -2.67 -18.68 -30.41
CA LYS A 4 -3.94 -18.98 -29.76
C LYS A 4 -3.66 -19.16 -28.27
N PHE A 5 -4.26 -18.30 -27.45
CA PHE A 5 -4.30 -18.47 -26.00
C PHE A 5 -5.66 -19.09 -25.66
N GLU A 6 -5.64 -20.25 -25.03
CA GLU A 6 -6.80 -20.83 -24.35
C GLU A 6 -6.65 -20.54 -22.85
N PHE A 7 -7.74 -20.09 -22.22
CA PHE A 7 -7.82 -19.99 -20.77
C PHE A 7 -8.17 -21.39 -20.23
N LEU A 8 -7.31 -21.94 -19.38
CA LEU A 8 -7.66 -23.05 -18.51
C LEU A 8 -8.55 -22.50 -17.39
N GLU A 9 -9.75 -23.04 -17.23
CA GLU A 9 -10.61 -22.76 -16.07
C GLU A 9 -9.92 -23.34 -14.81
N GLU A 10 -9.26 -22.49 -14.02
CA GLU A 10 -8.57 -22.88 -12.79
C GLU A 10 -9.46 -22.57 -11.57
N GLU A 11 -10.23 -23.56 -11.09
CA GLU A 11 -10.96 -23.49 -9.80
C GLU A 11 -10.01 -23.19 -8.60
N GLU A 12 -8.72 -23.52 -8.70
CA GLU A 12 -7.72 -23.29 -7.64
C GLU A 12 -7.34 -21.80 -7.43
N LEU A 13 -7.45 -20.95 -8.47
CA LEU A 13 -7.14 -19.52 -8.34
C LEU A 13 -8.22 -18.77 -7.55
N GLU A 14 -9.47 -19.22 -7.62
CA GLU A 14 -10.60 -18.56 -6.96
C GLU A 14 -10.48 -18.66 -5.44
N GLU A 15 -10.09 -19.82 -4.91
CA GLU A 15 -9.89 -20.02 -3.47
C GLU A 15 -8.72 -19.16 -2.95
N SER A 16 -7.60 -19.13 -3.67
CA SER A 16 -6.43 -18.31 -3.31
C SER A 16 -6.75 -16.81 -3.33
N PHE A 17 -7.52 -16.36 -4.32
CA PHE A 17 -7.99 -14.98 -4.41
C PHE A 17 -8.96 -14.63 -3.27
N ASN A 18 -9.88 -15.53 -2.93
CA ASN A 18 -10.81 -15.35 -1.81
C ASN A 18 -10.08 -15.21 -0.47
N VAL A 19 -9.05 -16.03 -0.22
CA VAL A 19 -8.20 -15.91 0.98
C VAL A 19 -7.55 -14.52 1.05
N ALA A 20 -7.02 -14.04 -0.07
CA ALA A 20 -6.38 -12.73 -0.16
C ALA A 20 -7.38 -11.59 0.08
N LEU A 21 -8.58 -11.68 -0.50
CA LEU A 21 -9.67 -10.72 -0.31
C LEU A 21 -10.10 -10.64 1.17
N HIS A 22 -10.31 -11.79 1.82
CA HIS A 22 -10.64 -11.82 3.25
C HIS A 22 -9.51 -11.27 4.12
N ALA A 23 -8.25 -11.52 3.77
CA ALA A 23 -7.11 -10.95 4.47
C ALA A 23 -7.06 -9.43 4.34
N LEU A 24 -7.27 -8.87 3.14
CA LEU A 24 -7.39 -7.43 2.93
C LEU A 24 -8.53 -6.82 3.77
N GLY A 25 -9.71 -7.45 3.77
CA GLY A 25 -10.85 -6.99 4.57
C GLY A 25 -10.56 -6.95 6.07
N ARG A 26 -9.91 -7.98 6.62
CA ARG A 26 -9.49 -7.99 8.03
C ARG A 26 -8.47 -6.90 8.35
N LEU A 27 -7.55 -6.62 7.43
CA LEU A 27 -6.56 -5.54 7.61
C LEU A 27 -7.24 -4.16 7.64
N VAL A 28 -8.26 -3.92 6.81
CA VAL A 28 -9.04 -2.66 6.87
C VAL A 28 -9.71 -2.48 8.24
N ILE A 29 -10.36 -3.51 8.76
CA ILE A 29 -11.00 -3.47 10.09
C ILE A 29 -9.97 -3.17 11.19
N LEU A 30 -8.81 -3.83 11.15
CA LEU A 30 -7.73 -3.60 12.12
C LEU A 30 -7.15 -2.18 12.03
N ALA A 31 -6.99 -1.64 10.81
CA ALA A 31 -6.53 -0.27 10.60
C ALA A 31 -7.52 0.74 11.20
N ALA A 32 -8.82 0.57 10.93
CA ALA A 32 -9.86 1.42 11.49
C ALA A 32 -9.86 1.39 13.02
N ARG A 33 -9.72 0.20 13.62
CA ARG A 33 -9.65 0.03 15.08
C ARG A 33 -8.42 0.73 15.68
N SER A 34 -7.26 0.58 15.06
CA SER A 34 -6.04 1.25 15.51
C SER A 34 -6.11 2.78 15.47
N ILE A 35 -6.90 3.36 14.55
CA ILE A 35 -7.17 4.81 14.52
C ILE A 35 -8.00 5.20 15.75
N VAL A 36 -9.07 4.46 16.04
CA VAL A 36 -9.94 4.70 17.20
C VAL A 36 -9.16 4.57 18.51
N ASP A 37 -8.27 3.57 18.59
CA ASP A 37 -7.47 3.27 19.77
C ASP A 37 -6.24 4.19 19.91
N GLY A 38 -5.93 5.02 18.91
CA GLY A 38 -4.73 5.87 18.89
C GLY A 38 -3.41 5.09 18.79
N ASP A 39 -3.45 3.83 18.33
CA ASP A 39 -2.25 2.98 18.20
C ASP A 39 -1.65 3.14 16.80
N PHE A 40 -0.86 4.20 16.62
CA PHE A 40 -0.20 4.46 15.34
C PHE A 40 0.79 3.34 14.94
N LYS A 41 1.41 2.66 15.90
CA LYS A 41 2.34 1.57 15.62
C LYS A 41 1.61 0.38 15.01
N LEU A 42 0.44 0.02 15.54
CA LEU A 42 -0.43 -1.00 14.96
C LEU A 42 -0.97 -0.53 13.62
N PHE A 43 -1.46 0.71 13.52
CA PHE A 43 -1.94 1.30 12.28
C PHE A 43 -0.90 1.16 11.17
N LYS A 44 0.34 1.61 11.42
CA LYS A 44 1.45 1.47 10.50
C LYS A 44 1.66 0.02 10.08
N LYS A 45 1.79 -0.89 11.05
CA LYS A 45 2.04 -2.32 10.77
C LYS A 45 0.94 -2.91 9.87
N VAL A 46 -0.31 -2.58 10.13
CA VAL A 46 -1.47 -3.06 9.36
C VAL A 46 -1.49 -2.46 7.95
N LEU A 47 -1.27 -1.15 7.82
CA LEU A 47 -1.25 -0.45 6.54
C LEU A 47 -0.14 -0.97 5.60
N MET A 48 1.04 -1.24 6.17
CA MET A 48 2.17 -1.81 5.44
C MET A 48 1.88 -3.23 4.97
N ARG A 49 1.23 -4.05 5.81
CA ARG A 49 0.79 -5.40 5.41
C ARG A 49 -0.26 -5.36 4.30
N TYR A 50 -1.23 -4.46 4.42
CA TYR A 50 -2.25 -4.25 3.40
C TYR A 50 -1.61 -3.89 2.06
N SER A 51 -0.68 -2.93 2.06
CA SER A 51 0.01 -2.50 0.84
C SER A 51 0.82 -3.61 0.21
N ARG A 52 1.55 -4.41 1.00
CA ARG A 52 2.30 -5.57 0.48
C ARG A 52 1.39 -6.63 -0.16
N LEU A 53 0.25 -6.91 0.47
CA LEU A 53 -0.73 -7.84 -0.09
C LEU A 53 -1.35 -7.28 -1.37
N SER A 54 -1.70 -5.99 -1.38
CA SER A 54 -2.21 -5.29 -2.56
C SER A 54 -1.20 -5.32 -3.72
N ILE A 55 0.08 -5.06 -3.45
CA ILE A 55 1.17 -5.18 -4.41
C ILE A 55 1.26 -6.59 -5.00
N ALA A 56 1.21 -7.63 -4.15
CA ALA A 56 1.32 -9.02 -4.59
C ALA A 56 0.19 -9.44 -5.53
N LEU A 57 -0.98 -8.79 -5.43
CA LEU A 57 -2.16 -9.06 -6.25
C LEU A 57 -2.28 -8.13 -7.48
N SER A 58 -1.39 -7.13 -7.60
CA SER A 58 -1.55 -6.05 -8.58
C SER A 58 -0.34 -5.90 -9.49
N ASN A 59 -0.58 -5.59 -10.76
CA ASN A 59 0.48 -5.25 -11.72
C ASN A 59 0.85 -3.76 -11.65
N LEU A 60 1.64 -3.41 -10.65
CA LEU A 60 2.10 -2.05 -10.41
C LEU A 60 3.30 -1.66 -11.29
N PRO A 61 3.40 -0.38 -11.72
CA PRO A 61 4.62 0.13 -12.35
C PRO A 61 5.84 0.00 -11.42
N LEU A 62 6.99 -0.39 -11.98
CA LEU A 62 8.24 -0.56 -11.22
C LEU A 62 8.66 0.72 -10.47
N SER A 63 8.35 1.91 -11.02
CA SER A 63 8.60 3.19 -10.37
C SER A 63 7.85 3.36 -9.05
N ILE A 64 6.59 2.89 -9.00
CA ILE A 64 5.75 2.94 -7.80
C ILE A 64 6.29 1.97 -6.75
N LEU A 65 6.66 0.74 -7.16
CA LEU A 65 7.23 -0.25 -6.26
C LEU A 65 8.53 0.23 -5.61
N LYS A 66 9.45 0.79 -6.41
CA LYS A 66 10.71 1.35 -5.90
C LYS A 66 10.47 2.49 -4.90
N ALA A 67 9.54 3.39 -5.22
CA ALA A 67 9.20 4.48 -4.31
C ALA A 67 8.57 3.97 -3.01
N TYR A 68 7.66 3.00 -3.10
CA TYR A 68 7.07 2.34 -1.95
C TYR A 68 8.14 1.71 -1.05
N ASP A 69 9.06 0.93 -1.61
CA ASP A 69 10.13 0.25 -0.85
C ASP A 69 11.06 1.22 -0.13
N GLU A 70 11.36 2.36 -0.74
CA GLU A 70 12.18 3.39 -0.10
C GLU A 70 11.45 4.08 1.06
N VAL A 71 10.17 4.38 0.88
CA VAL A 71 9.37 5.02 1.93
C VAL A 71 9.04 4.04 3.06
N ALA A 72 8.84 2.76 2.73
CA ALA A 72 8.58 1.68 3.67
C ALA A 72 9.68 1.52 4.74
N LYS A 73 10.91 1.94 4.44
CA LYS A 73 12.07 1.91 5.35
C LYS A 73 12.03 2.99 6.42
N LEU A 74 11.15 3.99 6.31
CA LEU A 74 11.03 5.07 7.27
C LEU A 74 10.27 4.58 8.51
N GLU A 75 10.92 4.56 9.67
CA GLU A 75 10.37 4.01 10.91
C GLU A 75 9.12 4.75 11.43
N ASP A 76 8.99 6.04 11.12
CA ASP A 76 7.90 6.85 11.65
C ASP A 76 6.75 7.04 10.66
N ILE A 77 6.84 6.47 9.45
CA ILE A 77 5.85 6.70 8.38
C ILE A 77 5.12 5.41 8.03
N ALA A 78 3.79 5.47 8.03
CA ALA A 78 2.96 4.47 7.40
C ALA A 78 2.73 4.85 5.93
N CYS A 79 2.84 3.87 5.03
CA CYS A 79 2.68 4.06 3.59
C CYS A 79 1.58 3.13 3.07
N LYS A 80 0.58 3.70 2.39
CA LYS A 80 -0.48 2.98 1.67
C LYS A 80 -0.35 3.24 0.17
N ILE A 81 -0.33 2.20 -0.66
CA ILE A 81 -0.51 2.38 -2.11
C ILE A 81 -1.94 2.86 -2.39
N ASP A 82 -2.08 3.83 -3.28
CA ASP A 82 -3.37 4.38 -3.66
C ASP A 82 -4.19 3.37 -4.48
N GLU A 83 -5.51 3.46 -4.42
CA GLU A 83 -6.44 2.49 -5.02
C GLU A 83 -6.39 2.50 -6.55
N ASP A 84 -5.97 3.61 -7.15
CA ASP A 84 -5.74 3.73 -8.59
C ASP A 84 -4.36 3.23 -9.04
N PHE A 85 -3.51 2.79 -8.09
CA PHE A 85 -2.16 2.29 -8.29
C PHE A 85 -1.18 3.29 -8.94
N ARG A 86 -1.49 4.59 -8.91
CA ARG A 86 -0.66 5.66 -9.51
C ARG A 86 0.13 6.47 -8.48
N GLY A 87 -0.13 6.25 -7.20
CA GLY A 87 0.54 6.94 -6.12
C GLY A 87 0.50 6.17 -4.81
N PHE A 88 0.76 6.90 -3.73
CA PHE A 88 0.72 6.38 -2.38
C PHE A 88 0.43 7.51 -1.40
N MET A 89 -0.15 7.14 -0.27
CA MET A 89 -0.45 8.02 0.86
C MET A 89 0.52 7.76 1.99
N LEU A 90 1.04 8.85 2.57
CA LEU A 90 1.94 8.82 3.71
C LEU A 90 1.22 9.34 4.95
N PHE A 91 1.35 8.62 6.05
CA PHE A 91 0.78 9.00 7.35
C PHE A 91 1.90 9.00 8.38
N CYS A 92 1.90 10.00 9.25
CA CYS A 92 2.86 10.17 10.32
C CYS A 92 2.24 11.04 11.42
N GLU A 93 2.53 10.74 12.68
CA GLU A 93 2.12 11.57 13.82
C GLU A 93 2.98 12.84 13.94
N ASP A 94 4.23 12.76 13.48
CA ASP A 94 5.17 13.87 13.51
C ASP A 94 5.20 14.60 12.15
N ARG A 95 4.93 15.90 12.20
CA ARG A 95 4.85 16.75 11.02
C ARG A 95 6.20 16.91 10.31
N ASP A 96 7.29 17.00 11.05
CA ASP A 96 8.62 17.21 10.50
C ASP A 96 9.12 15.91 9.84
N ARG A 97 8.82 14.77 10.46
CA ARG A 97 9.04 13.45 9.85
C ARG A 97 8.22 13.25 8.59
N LEU A 98 6.95 13.68 8.59
CA LEU A 98 6.12 13.63 7.38
C LEU A 98 6.73 14.48 6.25
N ALA A 99 7.18 15.70 6.58
CA ALA A 99 7.82 16.59 5.63
C ALA A 99 9.11 15.98 5.04
N GLU A 100 9.90 15.28 5.87
CA GLU A 100 11.08 14.54 5.42
C GLU A 100 10.69 13.43 4.43
N GLY A 101 9.69 12.62 4.77
CA GLY A 101 9.16 11.58 3.89
C GLY A 101 8.69 12.14 2.54
N LEU A 102 7.91 13.22 2.57
CA LEU A 102 7.43 13.91 1.36
C LEU A 102 8.59 14.46 0.52
N ASN A 103 9.66 14.96 1.14
CA ASN A 103 10.83 15.45 0.41
C ASN A 103 11.56 14.29 -0.30
N ARG A 104 11.64 13.10 0.32
CA ARG A 104 12.25 11.91 -0.31
C ARG A 104 11.48 11.49 -1.55
N VAL A 105 10.15 11.44 -1.50
CA VAL A 105 9.35 11.05 -2.69
C VAL A 105 9.35 12.10 -3.79
N ARG A 106 9.43 13.40 -3.45
CA ARG A 106 9.65 14.46 -4.46
C ARG A 106 10.95 14.26 -5.23
N LYS A 107 12.04 13.88 -4.54
CA LYS A 107 13.33 13.56 -5.20
C LYS A 107 13.25 12.35 -6.15
N MET A 108 12.24 11.50 -5.98
CA MET A 108 11.96 10.37 -6.88
C MET A 108 11.04 10.75 -8.06
N GLY A 109 10.66 12.03 -8.18
CA GLY A 109 9.83 12.54 -9.28
C GLY A 109 8.34 12.61 -8.98
N PHE A 110 7.91 12.29 -7.76
CA PHE A 110 6.49 12.37 -7.39
C PHE A 110 6.06 13.78 -7.05
N LYS A 111 4.86 14.16 -7.50
CA LYS A 111 4.16 15.32 -6.97
C LYS A 111 3.58 14.94 -5.61
N ALA A 112 3.78 15.79 -4.61
CA ALA A 112 3.33 15.54 -3.25
C ALA A 112 2.39 16.66 -2.80
N ILE A 113 1.17 16.27 -2.42
CA ILE A 113 0.14 17.13 -1.85
C ILE A 113 0.03 16.78 -0.36
N THR A 114 -0.15 17.77 0.50
CA THR A 114 -0.35 17.57 1.93
C THR A 114 -1.77 17.98 2.26
N LEU A 115 -2.59 17.00 2.67
CA LEU A 115 -3.91 17.26 3.22
C LEU A 115 -3.74 17.56 4.71
N ARG A 116 -4.26 18.70 5.16
CA ARG A 116 -4.38 19.02 6.58
C ARG A 116 -5.81 18.73 7.01
N CYS A 117 -5.97 17.93 8.05
CA CYS A 117 -7.12 18.00 8.93
C CYS A 117 -6.70 18.74 10.20
#